data_AF-M5UFH1-F1
#
_entry.id   AF-M5UFH1-F1
#
_cell.length_a   1.000
_cell.length_b   1.000
_cell.length_c   1.000
_cell.angle_alpha   90.00
_cell.angle_beta   90.00
_cell.angle_gamma   90.00
#
_symmetry.space_group_name_H-M   'P 1'
#
loop_
_entity.id
_entity.type
_entity.pdbx_description
1 polymer ?
#
loop_
_entity_poly.entity_id
_entity_poly.type
_entity_poly.pdbx_seq_one_letter_code
_entity_poly.pdbx_strand_id
1 'polypeptide(L)'
;MLECVVAASILMVAMSTVATFAYRVHRLWMDVADQRIAMNELTNQIEFITQLPVEEIDDAIAGITPSAIAAISLDHPELSATRTQDKFGDRITVTLRWRSTNPIPPVRLVGWINSKESTP
;
A
#
# COMPACT_ATOMS: atom_id res chain seq x y z
N MET A 1 44.81 -3.15 32.16
CA MET A 1 44.82 -2.97 30.69
C MET A 1 43.99 -4.01 29.96
N LEU A 2 44.14 -5.32 30.24
CA LEU A 2 43.34 -6.37 29.59
C LEU A 2 41.82 -6.17 29.79
N GLU A 3 41.39 -5.81 30.99
CA GLU A 3 39.98 -5.51 31.30
C GLU A 3 39.41 -4.39 30.43
N CYS A 4 40.19 -3.34 30.16
CA CYS A 4 39.77 -2.24 29.29
C CYS A 4 39.61 -2.70 27.83
N VAL A 5 40.52 -3.56 27.35
CA VAL A 5 40.46 -4.11 26.00
C VAL A 5 39.24 -5.03 25.87
N VAL A 6 38.99 -5.88 26.86
CA VAL A 6 37.81 -6.77 26.90
C VAL A 6 36.53 -5.94 26.94
N ALA A 7 36.43 -4.96 27.83
CA ALA A 7 35.27 -4.08 27.91
C ALA A 7 35.02 -3.32 26.60
N ALA A 8 36.07 -2.79 25.97
CA ALA A 8 35.96 -2.11 24.68
C ALA A 8 35.50 -3.06 23.56
N SER A 9 35.98 -4.30 23.53
CA SER A 9 35.55 -5.29 22.55
C SER A 9 34.08 -5.67 22.71
N ILE A 10 33.62 -5.88 23.94
CA ILE A 10 32.21 -6.17 24.24
C ILE A 10 31.34 -4.98 23.84
N LEU A 11 31.78 -3.75 24.15
CA LEU A 11 31.07 -2.54 23.77
C LEU A 11 30.96 -2.39 22.24
N MET A 12 32.04 -2.63 21.49
CA MET A 12 32.01 -2.58 20.03
C MET A 12 31.03 -3.61 19.43
N VAL A 13 31.00 -4.82 19.98
CA VAL A 13 30.03 -5.86 19.56
C VAL A 13 28.60 -5.43 19.89
N ALA A 14 28.37 -4.88 21.08
CA ALA A 14 27.06 -4.39 21.49
C ALA A 14 26.58 -3.24 20.60
N MET A 15 27.44 -2.26 20.29
CA MET A 15 27.10 -1.16 19.39
C MET A 15 26.78 -1.65 17.98
N SER A 16 27.57 -2.58 17.44
CA SER A 16 27.38 -3.10 16.08
C SER A 16 26.06 -3.87 15.95
N THR A 17 25.73 -4.68 16.96
CA THR A 17 24.46 -5.41 17.00
C THR A 17 23.28 -4.46 17.11
N VAL A 18 23.30 -3.49 18.03
CA VAL A 18 22.25 -2.48 18.18
C VAL A 18 22.06 -1.67 16.91
N ALA A 19 23.14 -1.22 16.26
CA ALA A 19 23.06 -0.49 15.00
C ALA A 19 22.38 -1.31 13.90
N THR A 20 22.72 -2.61 13.80
CA THR A 20 22.10 -3.53 12.84
C THR A 20 20.60 -3.70 13.11
N PHE A 21 20.22 -3.83 14.39
CA PHE A 21 18.81 -3.92 14.79
C PHE A 21 18.05 -2.64 14.47
N ALA A 22 18.61 -1.48 14.80
CA ALA A 22 17.99 -0.18 14.53
C ALA A 22 17.70 0.00 13.04
N TYR A 23 18.65 -0.34 12.17
CA TYR A 23 18.47 -0.28 10.72
C TYR A 23 17.33 -1.21 10.23
N ARG A 24 17.28 -2.45 10.73
CA ARG A 24 16.22 -3.41 10.37
C ARG A 24 14.84 -2.95 10.84
N VAL A 25 14.75 -2.45 12.06
CA VAL A 25 13.49 -1.94 12.63
C VAL A 25 13.01 -0.72 11.84
N HIS A 26 13.90 0.21 11.54
CA HIS A 26 13.56 1.39 10.74
C HIS A 26 13.01 1.00 9.37
N ARG A 27 13.65 0.05 8.68
CA ARG A 27 13.18 -0.45 7.39
C ARG A 27 11.80 -1.11 7.49
N LEU A 28 11.55 -1.89 8.53
CA LEU A 28 10.22 -2.48 8.76
C LEU A 28 9.15 -1.41 8.99
N TRP A 29 9.47 -0.34 9.70
CA TRP A 29 8.56 0.79 9.88
C TRP A 29 8.23 1.50 8.57
N MET A 30 9.20 1.65 7.68
CA MET A 30 8.97 2.19 6.34
C MET A 30 8.02 1.29 5.53
N ASP A 31 8.27 -0.02 5.51
CA ASP A 31 7.40 -0.97 4.79
C ASP A 31 5.95 -0.92 5.32
N VAL A 32 5.76 -0.81 6.64
CA VAL A 32 4.44 -0.66 7.25
C VAL A 32 3.78 0.68 6.91
N ALA A 33 4.57 1.76 6.84
CA ALA A 33 4.07 3.08 6.46
C ALA A 33 3.57 3.07 5.01
N ASP A 34 4.35 2.54 4.08
CA ASP A 34 3.99 2.39 2.67
C ASP A 34 2.71 1.56 2.51
N GLN A 35 2.62 0.44 3.23
CA GLN A 35 1.42 -0.41 3.19
C GLN A 35 0.17 0.33 3.73
N ARG A 36 0.31 1.17 4.76
CA ARG A 36 -0.82 1.97 5.27
C ARG A 36 -1.27 3.02 4.25
N ILE A 37 -0.33 3.69 3.60
CA ILE A 37 -0.64 4.67 2.55
C ILE A 37 -1.34 3.97 1.38
N ALA A 38 -0.83 2.82 0.96
CA ALA A 38 -1.44 1.99 -0.08
C ALA A 38 -2.88 1.57 0.26
N MET A 39 -3.12 1.11 1.48
CA MET A 39 -4.45 0.71 1.94
C MET A 39 -5.43 1.89 1.97
N ASN A 40 -4.98 3.06 2.44
CA ASN A 40 -5.79 4.27 2.46
C ASN A 40 -6.16 4.71 1.04
N GLU A 41 -5.19 4.71 0.12
CA GLU A 41 -5.43 5.02 -1.29
C GLU A 41 -6.48 4.09 -1.90
N LEU A 42 -6.30 2.77 -1.73
CA LEU A 42 -7.27 1.79 -2.26
C LEU A 42 -8.66 1.96 -1.65
N THR A 43 -8.74 2.28 -0.36
CA THR A 43 -10.02 2.52 0.32
C THR A 43 -10.71 3.74 -0.27
N ASN A 44 -9.98 4.85 -0.44
CA ASN A 44 -10.51 6.08 -1.04
C ASN A 44 -10.99 5.84 -2.48
N GLN A 45 -10.20 5.12 -3.28
CA GLN A 45 -10.55 4.82 -4.67
C GLN A 45 -11.79 3.94 -4.77
N ILE A 46 -11.91 2.92 -3.91
CA ILE A 46 -13.12 2.08 -3.88
C ILE A 46 -14.33 2.86 -3.39
N GLU A 47 -14.19 3.69 -2.36
CA GLU A 47 -15.29 4.52 -1.89
C GLU A 47 -15.76 5.49 -2.99
N PHE A 48 -14.84 6.12 -3.70
CA PHE A 48 -15.15 6.99 -4.83
C PHE A 48 -15.88 6.23 -5.94
N ILE A 49 -15.32 5.12 -6.43
CA ILE A 49 -15.89 4.40 -7.57
C ILE A 49 -17.24 3.75 -7.22
N THR A 50 -17.41 3.24 -5.99
CA THR A 50 -18.68 2.62 -5.57
C THR A 50 -19.81 3.61 -5.34
N GLN A 51 -19.51 4.91 -5.28
CA GLN A 51 -20.52 5.99 -5.21
C GLN A 51 -20.94 6.50 -6.59
N LEU A 52 -20.20 6.18 -7.66
CA LEU A 52 -20.52 6.61 -9.01
C LEU A 52 -21.74 5.86 -9.58
N PRO A 53 -22.48 6.48 -10.52
CA PRO A 53 -23.46 5.78 -11.36
C PRO A 53 -22.80 4.64 -12.12
N VAL A 54 -23.55 3.56 -12.35
CA VAL A 54 -23.04 2.31 -12.94
C VAL A 54 -22.44 2.54 -14.34
N GLU A 55 -22.95 3.54 -15.03
CA GLU A 55 -22.55 3.98 -16.37
C GLU A 55 -21.19 4.70 -16.37
N GLU A 56 -20.84 5.38 -15.28
CA GLU A 56 -19.60 6.17 -15.16
C GLU A 56 -18.43 5.36 -14.58
N ILE A 57 -18.71 4.19 -14.01
CA ILE A 57 -17.72 3.34 -13.34
C ILE A 57 -16.62 2.87 -14.29
N ASP A 58 -16.97 2.46 -15.51
CA ASP A 58 -15.99 1.91 -16.46
C ASP A 58 -15.01 3.00 -16.94
N ASP A 59 -15.51 4.22 -17.12
CA ASP A 59 -14.69 5.39 -17.45
C ASP A 59 -13.78 5.79 -16.29
N ALA A 60 -14.30 5.78 -15.05
CA ALA A 60 -13.52 6.05 -13.85
C ALA A 60 -12.41 5.02 -13.63
N ILE A 61 -12.67 3.74 -13.94
CA ILE A 61 -11.67 2.67 -13.89
C ILE A 61 -10.57 2.87 -14.95
N ALA A 62 -10.95 3.26 -16.17
CA ALA A 62 -9.98 3.49 -17.26
C ALA A 62 -9.05 4.69 -16.99
N GLY A 63 -9.57 5.72 -16.31
CA GLY A 63 -8.82 6.94 -15.97
C GLY A 63 -8.12 6.91 -14.60
N ILE A 64 -8.04 5.75 -13.93
CA ILE A 64 -7.59 5.71 -12.55
C ILE A 64 -6.10 6.09 -12.43
N THR A 65 -5.81 7.07 -11.57
CA THR A 65 -4.44 7.53 -11.29
C THR A 65 -4.20 7.61 -9.80
N PRO A 66 -2.99 7.30 -9.32
CA PRO A 66 -2.65 7.49 -7.91
C PRO A 66 -2.87 8.93 -7.45
N SER A 67 -3.38 9.12 -6.24
CA SER A 67 -3.48 10.45 -5.64
C SER A 67 -2.10 11.12 -5.48
N ALA A 68 -2.08 12.44 -5.33
CA ALA A 68 -0.84 13.18 -5.11
C ALA A 68 -0.06 12.69 -3.87
N ILE A 69 -0.77 12.27 -2.81
CA ILE A 69 -0.15 11.75 -1.59
C ILE A 69 0.54 10.41 -1.87
N ALA A 70 -0.15 9.50 -2.57
CA ALA A 70 0.42 8.22 -2.97
C ALA A 70 1.61 8.40 -3.92
N ALA A 71 1.52 9.33 -4.87
CA ALA A 71 2.60 9.65 -5.82
C ALA A 71 3.85 10.24 -5.15
N ILE A 72 3.70 11.01 -4.07
CA ILE A 72 4.82 11.59 -3.33
C ILE A 72 5.45 10.57 -2.36
N SER A 73 4.62 9.71 -1.76
CA SER A 73 5.05 8.85 -0.66
C SER A 73 5.54 7.48 -1.12
N LEU A 74 4.98 6.94 -2.19
CA LEU A 74 5.35 5.63 -2.74
C LEU A 74 6.30 5.80 -3.92
N ASP A 75 7.29 4.91 -4.02
CA ASP A 75 8.21 4.89 -5.16
C ASP A 75 7.55 4.24 -6.38
N HIS A 76 7.31 5.03 -7.44
CA HIS A 76 6.64 4.61 -8.68
C HIS A 76 5.33 3.82 -8.45
N PRO A 77 4.27 4.46 -7.90
CA PRO A 77 3.01 3.78 -7.67
C PRO A 77 2.27 3.52 -8.99
N GLU A 78 1.82 2.28 -9.18
CA GLU A 78 0.99 1.83 -10.28
C GLU A 78 -0.36 1.38 -9.73
N LEU A 79 -1.41 2.12 -10.07
CA LEU A 79 -2.79 1.84 -9.67
C LEU A 79 -3.55 1.26 -10.86
N SER A 80 -4.31 0.20 -10.61
CA SER A 80 -5.15 -0.45 -11.61
C SER A 80 -6.46 -0.89 -10.99
N ALA A 81 -7.53 -0.83 -11.75
CA ALA A 81 -8.83 -1.31 -11.33
C ALA A 81 -9.43 -2.23 -12.39
N THR A 82 -10.24 -3.19 -11.97
CA THR A 82 -10.92 -4.12 -12.86
C THR A 82 -12.29 -4.43 -12.31
N ARG A 83 -13.31 -4.17 -13.13
CA ARG A 83 -14.69 -4.58 -12.86
C ARG A 83 -14.88 -6.04 -13.27
N THR A 84 -15.61 -6.80 -12.48
CA THR A 84 -15.92 -8.20 -12.77
C THR A 84 -17.35 -8.46 -12.33
N GLN A 85 -18.18 -8.87 -13.29
CA GLN A 85 -19.52 -9.36 -13.00
C GLN A 85 -19.45 -10.86 -12.76
N ASP A 86 -19.85 -11.30 -11.57
CA ASP A 86 -19.91 -12.71 -11.19
C ASP A 86 -21.33 -13.12 -10.77
N LYS A 87 -21.48 -14.37 -10.31
CA LYS A 87 -22.77 -14.93 -9.90
C LYS A 87 -23.37 -14.25 -8.65
N PHE A 88 -22.54 -13.53 -7.90
CA PHE A 88 -22.90 -12.84 -6.67
C PHE A 88 -23.14 -11.34 -6.87
N GLY A 89 -22.89 -10.84 -8.08
CA GLY A 89 -23.14 -9.46 -8.47
C GLY A 89 -21.94 -8.83 -9.14
N ASP A 90 -21.88 -7.51 -9.06
CA ASP A 90 -20.84 -6.73 -9.69
C ASP A 90 -19.82 -6.24 -8.66
N ARG A 91 -18.54 -6.47 -8.94
CA ARG A 91 -17.44 -6.12 -8.04
C ARG A 91 -16.32 -5.43 -8.78
N ILE A 92 -15.63 -4.57 -8.05
CA ILE A 92 -14.48 -3.83 -8.51
C ILE A 92 -13.29 -4.27 -7.69
N THR A 93 -12.24 -4.73 -8.36
CA THR A 93 -10.96 -5.03 -7.74
C THR A 93 -10.00 -3.90 -8.05
N VAL A 94 -9.52 -3.21 -7.02
CA VAL A 94 -8.49 -2.17 -7.17
C VAL A 94 -7.17 -2.73 -6.62
N THR A 95 -6.11 -2.59 -7.41
CA THR A 95 -4.77 -3.10 -7.13
C THR A 95 -3.77 -1.97 -7.19
N LEU A 96 -2.97 -1.83 -6.13
CA LEU A 96 -1.86 -0.89 -6.07
C LEU A 96 -0.53 -1.64 -5.95
N ARG A 97 0.42 -1.22 -6.78
CA ARG A 97 1.82 -1.68 -6.78
C ARG A 97 2.73 -0.48 -6.58
N TRP A 98 3.87 -0.71 -5.96
CA TRP A 98 4.95 0.27 -5.86
C TRP A 98 6.27 -0.46 -5.83
N ARG A 99 7.36 0.24 -6.11
CA ARG A 99 8.70 -0.29 -5.97
C ARG A 99 9.06 -0.31 -4.49
N SER A 100 9.39 -1.48 -3.96
CA SER A 100 9.99 -1.64 -2.64
C SER A 100 11.34 -2.34 -2.76
N THR A 101 12.20 -2.14 -1.76
CA THR A 101 13.51 -2.80 -1.69
C THR A 101 13.37 -4.32 -1.56
N ASN A 102 12.24 -4.80 -1.00
CA ASN A 102 11.87 -6.20 -1.02
C ASN A 102 10.69 -6.42 -1.97
N PRO A 103 10.58 -7.59 -2.63
CA PRO A 103 9.38 -7.94 -3.37
C PRO A 103 8.20 -8.11 -2.38
N ILE A 104 7.32 -7.11 -2.33
CA ILE A 104 6.08 -7.14 -1.56
C ILE A 104 4.94 -7.50 -2.52
N PRO A 105 3.99 -8.37 -2.13
CA PRO A 105 2.82 -8.63 -2.96
C PRO A 105 1.99 -7.36 -3.16
N PRO A 106 1.40 -7.17 -4.34
CA PRO A 106 0.51 -6.03 -4.59
C PRO A 106 -0.66 -6.03 -3.61
N VAL A 107 -0.98 -4.85 -3.11
CA VAL A 107 -2.15 -4.66 -2.24
C VAL A 107 -3.39 -4.63 -3.12
N ARG A 108 -4.41 -5.36 -2.70
CA ARG A 108 -5.66 -5.53 -3.43
C ARG A 108 -6.83 -5.32 -2.50
N LEU A 109 -7.79 -4.53 -2.95
CA LEU A 109 -9.04 -4.32 -2.25
C LEU A 109 -10.20 -4.55 -3.23
N VAL A 110 -11.30 -5.08 -2.71
CA VAL A 110 -12.50 -5.41 -3.51
C VAL A 110 -13.68 -4.66 -2.93
N GLY A 111 -14.40 -3.94 -3.79
CA GLY A 111 -15.66 -3.28 -3.47
C GLY A 111 -16.79 -3.91 -4.27
N TRP A 112 -17.97 -4.03 -3.66
CA TRP A 112 -19.19 -4.44 -4.35
C TRP A 112 -19.93 -3.21 -4.83
N ILE A 113 -20.41 -3.23 -6.07
CA ILE A 113 -21.24 -2.16 -6.62
C ILE A 113 -22.67 -2.43 -6.18
N ASN A 114 -23.21 -1.54 -5.35
CA ASN A 114 -24.64 -1.53 -5.09
C ASN A 114 -25.29 -0.72 -6.20
N SER A 115 -26.10 -1.34 -7.05
CA SER A 115 -26.93 -0.62 -8.02
C SER A 115 -27.88 0.30 -7.24
N LYS A 116 -27.46 1.54 -6.96
CA LYS A 116 -28.40 2.60 -6.62
C LYS A 116 -29.08 2.95 -7.93
N GLU A 117 -30.27 2.38 -8.12
CA GLU A 117 -31.23 2.84 -9.12
C GLU A 117 -31.25 4.36 -9.09
N SER A 118 -30.92 5.00 -10.22
CA SER A 118 -31.05 6.45 -10.35
C SER A 118 -32.54 6.76 -10.27
N THR A 119 -33.02 7.13 -9.10
CA THR A 119 -34.39 7.65 -8.99
C THR A 119 -34.44 8.98 -9.75
N PRO A 120 -35.36 9.12 -10.72
CA PRO A 120 -35.46 10.28 -11.61
C PRO A 120 -35.84 11.59 -10.90
#